data_AF-A0A2V9VDA3-F1
#
_entry.id   AF-A0A2V9VDA3-F1
#
_cell.length_a   1.000
_cell.length_b   1.000
_cell.length_c   1.000
_cell.angle_alpha   90.00
_cell.angle_beta   90.00
_cell.angle_gamma   90.00
#
_symmetry.space_group_name_H-M   'P 1'
#
loop_
_entity.id
_entity.type
_entity.pdbx_description
1 polymer ?
#
loop_
_entity_poly.entity_id
_entity_poly.type
_entity_poly.pdbx_seq_one_letter_code
_entity_poly.pdbx_strand_id
1 'polypeptide(L)'
;MTVCPGYVRTEFSANAVQGGEVKRVRPSQVRGISTERVARATLAGYKAQKREVVVPWTMHPVIKLYQLFPGIVERAMLRLAKPV
;
A
#
# COMPACT_ATOMS: atom_id res chain seq x y z
N MET A 1 10.09 13.62 3.86
CA MET A 1 8.99 12.74 4.30
C MET A 1 8.52 11.95 3.10
N THR A 2 8.52 10.62 3.19
CA THR A 2 8.04 9.72 2.12
C THR A 2 6.70 9.12 2.52
N VAL A 3 5.79 8.90 1.56
CA VAL A 3 4.47 8.31 1.80
C VAL A 3 4.36 7.02 1.02
N CYS A 4 4.03 5.93 1.71
CA CYS A 4 3.91 4.58 1.16
C CYS A 4 2.45 4.10 1.31
N PRO A 5 1.53 4.55 0.44
CA PRO A 5 0.15 4.09 0.47
C PRO A 5 0.02 2.77 -0.30
N GLY A 6 -0.86 1.89 0.17
CA GLY A 6 -1.43 0.85 -0.68
C GLY A 6 -2.33 1.45 -1.77
N TYR A 7 -2.98 0.60 -2.57
CA TYR A 7 -3.82 1.07 -3.69
C TYR A 7 -4.86 2.10 -3.24
N VAL A 8 -4.77 3.33 -3.78
CA VAL A 8 -5.66 4.45 -3.45
C VAL A 8 -6.79 4.51 -4.48
N ARG A 9 -8.03 4.58 -4.00
CA ARG A 9 -9.22 4.78 -4.84
C ARG A 9 -9.28 6.26 -5.21
N THR A 10 -8.82 6.57 -6.41
CA THR A 10 -8.91 7.91 -7.00
C THR A 10 -9.69 7.83 -8.30
N GLU A 11 -10.36 8.92 -8.67
CA GLU A 11 -11.00 9.09 -9.98
C GLU A 11 -9.98 9.53 -11.05
N PHE A 12 -8.67 9.45 -10.77
CA PHE A 12 -7.62 9.90 -11.67
C PHE A 12 -7.66 9.15 -13.00
N SER A 13 -7.84 7.82 -12.95
CA SER A 13 -7.96 6.99 -14.14
C SER A 13 -9.22 7.27 -14.95
N ALA A 14 -10.31 7.74 -14.31
CA ALA A 14 -11.56 8.09 -14.99
C ALA A 14 -11.48 9.44 -15.72
N ASN A 15 -10.58 10.33 -15.29
CA ASN A 15 -10.43 11.69 -15.82
C ASN A 15 -9.09 11.89 -16.54
N ALA A 16 -8.35 10.82 -16.84
CA ALA A 16 -7.07 10.91 -17.53
C ALA A 16 -7.30 11.28 -19.01
N VAL A 17 -6.87 12.49 -19.41
CA VAL A 17 -7.06 13.03 -20.77
C VAL A 17 -5.97 12.56 -21.75
N GLN A 18 -4.83 12.05 -21.26
CA GLN A 18 -3.67 11.68 -22.08
C GLN A 18 -3.14 10.29 -21.68
N GLY A 19 -2.93 9.41 -22.66
CA GLY A 19 -2.57 8.00 -22.44
C GLY A 19 -3.78 7.08 -22.34
N GLY A 20 -4.44 6.80 -23.49
CA GLY A 20 -5.73 6.11 -23.59
C GLY A 20 -5.78 4.64 -23.16
N GLU A 21 -4.68 4.05 -22.70
CA GLU A 21 -4.70 2.73 -22.07
C GLU A 21 -4.89 2.89 -20.56
N VAL A 22 -6.14 2.81 -20.10
CA VAL A 22 -6.43 2.64 -18.67
C VAL A 22 -5.93 1.27 -18.26
N LYS A 23 -4.65 1.17 -17.91
CA LYS A 23 -4.07 -0.06 -17.36
C LYS A 23 -4.85 -0.39 -16.09
N ARG A 24 -5.65 -1.45 -16.14
CA ARG A 24 -6.32 -2.00 -14.95
C ARG A 24 -5.25 -2.59 -14.04
N VAL A 25 -4.64 -1.75 -13.21
CA VAL A 25 -3.71 -2.17 -12.15
C VAL A 25 -4.47 -2.85 -10.99
N ARG A 26 -5.79 -2.72 -10.96
CA ARG A 26 -6.65 -3.24 -9.88
C ARG A 26 -6.85 -4.76 -9.98
N PRO A 27 -6.47 -5.54 -8.95
CA PRO A 27 -7.10 -6.84 -8.70
C PRO A 27 -8.54 -6.60 -8.22
N SER A 28 -9.51 -7.28 -8.83
CA SER A 28 -10.96 -7.14 -8.51
C SER A 28 -11.28 -7.27 -7.02
N GLN A 29 -10.43 -7.98 -6.28
CA GLN A 29 -10.60 -8.42 -4.90
C GLN A 29 -10.18 -7.41 -3.82
N VAL A 30 -9.41 -6.35 -4.13
CA VAL A 30 -8.85 -5.47 -3.09
C VAL A 30 -9.74 -4.25 -2.82
N ARG A 31 -10.16 -4.08 -1.55
CA ARG A 31 -10.77 -2.83 -1.06
C ARG A 31 -9.70 -1.74 -1.01
N GLY A 32 -9.54 -0.99 -2.10
CA GLY A 32 -8.65 0.17 -2.12
C GLY A 32 -8.92 1.19 -1.00
N ILE A 33 -7.88 1.91 -0.61
CA ILE A 33 -7.88 2.91 0.47
C ILE A 33 -8.53 4.19 -0.06
N SER A 34 -9.37 4.84 0.75
CA SER A 34 -9.97 6.12 0.36
C SER A 34 -8.93 7.24 0.31
N THR A 35 -9.12 8.19 -0.61
CA THR A 35 -8.32 9.40 -0.77
C THR A 35 -8.21 10.21 0.52
N GLU A 36 -9.31 10.38 1.23
CA GLU A 36 -9.40 11.20 2.44
C GLU A 36 -8.58 10.59 3.57
N ARG A 37 -8.52 9.25 3.63
CA ARG A 37 -7.74 8.54 4.64
C ARG A 37 -6.24 8.73 4.40
N VAL A 38 -5.80 8.64 3.15
CA VAL A 38 -4.39 8.89 2.78
C VAL A 38 -4.04 10.35 3.07
N ALA A 39 -4.88 11.30 2.66
CA ALA A 39 -4.65 12.73 2.88
C ALA A 39 -4.51 13.08 4.37
N ARG A 40 -5.43 12.59 5.22
CA ARG A 40 -5.37 12.80 6.68
C ARG A 40 -4.10 12.21 7.29
N ALA A 41 -3.72 11.00 6.89
CA ALA A 41 -2.50 10.35 7.40
C ALA A 41 -1.23 11.09 6.98
N THR A 42 -1.15 11.55 5.73
CA THR A 42 -0.03 12.37 5.24
C THR A 42 0.08 13.68 6.01
N LEU A 43 -1.03 14.39 6.21
CA LEU A 43 -1.05 15.65 6.97
C LEU A 43 -0.61 15.43 8.43
N ALA A 44 -1.11 14.37 9.07
CA ALA A 44 -0.70 14.03 10.44
C ALA A 44 0.79 13.67 10.52
N GLY A 45 1.31 12.92 9.55
CA GLY A 45 2.73 12.58 9.46
C GLY A 45 3.62 13.81 9.25
N TYR A 46 3.18 14.75 8.42
CA TYR A 46 3.87 16.02 8.19
C TYR A 46 3.97 16.85 9.48
N LYS A 47 2.84 17.04 10.18
CA LYS A 47 2.80 17.75 11.47
C LYS A 47 3.70 17.10 12.52
N ALA A 48 3.77 15.77 12.53
CA ALA A 48 4.62 15.01 13.44
C ALA A 48 6.08 14.87 12.97
N GLN A 49 6.49 15.55 11.90
CA GLN A 49 7.84 15.50 11.32
C GLN A 49 8.33 14.06 11.07
N LYS A 50 7.43 13.16 10.68
CA LYS A 50 7.78 11.76 10.40
C LYS A 50 8.61 11.65 9.13
N ARG A 51 9.62 10.79 9.15
CA ARG A 51 10.42 10.47 7.96
C ARG A 51 9.62 9.67 6.92
N GLU A 52 8.74 8.77 7.39
CA GLU A 52 7.91 7.90 6.55
C GLU A 52 6.47 7.80 7.10
N VAL A 53 5.50 7.71 6.19
CA VAL A 53 4.08 7.48 6.50
C VAL A 53 3.57 6.31 5.67
N VAL A 54 3.27 5.17 6.31
CA VAL A 54 2.67 4.00 5.64
C VAL A 54 1.16 3.96 5.87
N VAL A 55 0.37 3.85 4.80
CA VAL A 55 -1.10 3.80 4.86
C VAL A 55 -1.62 2.55 4.15
N PRO A 56 -2.34 1.63 4.83
CA PRO A 56 -2.83 1.72 6.20
C PRO A 56 -1.75 1.38 7.25
N TRP A 57 -1.91 1.90 8.46
CA TRP A 57 -0.97 1.67 9.57
C TRP A 57 -0.74 0.18 9.88
N THR A 58 -1.73 -0.67 9.57
CA THR A 58 -1.71 -2.13 9.71
C THR A 58 -0.63 -2.81 8.86
N MET A 59 -0.01 -2.11 7.90
CA MET A 59 1.15 -2.63 7.16
C MET A 59 2.47 -2.49 7.91
N HIS A 60 2.60 -1.57 8.88
CA HIS A 60 3.86 -1.41 9.63
C HIS A 60 4.32 -2.71 10.33
N PRO A 61 3.45 -3.50 11.00
CA PRO A 61 3.86 -4.75 11.62
C PRO A 61 4.39 -5.76 10.60
N VAL A 62 3.75 -5.87 9.44
CA VAL A 62 4.16 -6.79 8.38
C VAL A 62 5.51 -6.38 7.80
N ILE A 63 5.69 -5.08 7.53
CA ILE A 63 6.97 -4.54 7.04
C ILE A 63 8.08 -4.80 8.05
N LYS A 64 7.83 -4.53 9.35
CA LYS A 64 8.81 -4.80 10.40
C LYS A 64 9.11 -6.28 10.58
N LEU A 65 8.10 -7.15 10.47
CA LEU A 65 8.29 -8.60 10.55
C LEU A 65 9.20 -9.09 9.42
N TYR A 66 9.01 -8.59 8.21
CA TYR A 66 9.89 -8.90 7.08
C TYR A 66 11.31 -8.34 7.28
N GLN A 67 11.45 -7.11 7.78
CA GLN A 67 12.76 -6.50 8.05
C GLN A 67 13.54 -7.22 9.16
N LEU A 68 12.85 -7.76 10.18
CA LEU A 68 13.49 -8.43 11.32
C LEU A 68 13.74 -9.92 11.06
N PHE A 69 12.85 -10.59 10.33
CA PHE A 69 12.90 -12.04 10.12
C PHE A 69 12.58 -12.42 8.67
N PRO A 70 13.39 -11.99 7.68
CA PRO A 70 13.12 -12.23 6.27
C PRO A 70 12.98 -13.73 5.97
N GLY A 71 13.86 -14.56 6.53
CA GLY A 71 13.83 -16.02 6.34
C GLY A 71 12.58 -16.72 6.92
N ILE A 72 11.96 -16.19 7.98
CA ILE A 72 10.71 -16.75 8.52
C ILE A 72 9.55 -16.46 7.56
N VAL A 73 9.46 -15.23 7.07
CA VAL A 73 8.42 -14.81 6.13
C VAL A 73 8.55 -15.56 4.80
N GLU A 74 9.76 -15.67 4.26
CA GLU A 74 10.03 -16.39 3.02
C GLU A 74 9.69 -17.88 3.15
N ARG A 75 10.07 -18.52 4.27
CA ARG A 75 9.72 -19.92 4.52
C ARG A 75 8.21 -20.12 4.67
N ALA A 76 7.49 -19.17 5.27
CA ALA A 76 6.04 -19.20 5.35
C ALA A 76 5.38 -19.03 3.98
N MET A 77 5.86 -18.09 3.15
CA MET A 77 5.39 -17.91 1.77
C MET A 77 5.64 -19.15 0.92
N LEU A 78 6.82 -19.76 1.00
CA LEU A 78 7.13 -21.00 0.27
C LEU A 78 6.24 -22.17 0.71
N ARG A 79 5.84 -22.23 1.99
CA ARG A 79 4.88 -23.23 2.48
C ARG A 79 3.46 -22.97 1.98
N LEU A 80 3.05 -21.71 1.85
CA LEU A 80 1.73 -21.32 1.35
C LEU A 80 1.60 -21.43 -0.17
N ALA A 81 2.71 -21.25 -0.89
CA ALA A 81 2.78 -21.32 -2.35
C ALA A 81 2.94 -22.75 -2.88
N LYS A 82 3.14 -23.76 -2.02
CA LYS A 82 3.06 -25.16 -2.44
C LYS A 82 1.60 -25.46 -2.78
N PRO A 83 1.28 -25.76 -4.06
CA PRO A 83 -0.06 -26.22 -4.40
C PRO A 83 -0.31 -27.55 -3.67
N VAL A 84 -1.53 -27.72 -3.16
CA VAL A 84 -2.06 -29.01 -2.70
C VAL A 84 -2.19 -29.94 -3.89
#